data_AF-A0A7L4R8R4-F1
#
_entry.id   AF-A0A7L4R8R4-F1
#
_cell.length_a   1.000
_cell.length_b   1.000
_cell.length_c   1.000
_cell.angle_alpha   90.00
_cell.angle_beta   90.00
_cell.angle_gamma   90.00
#
_symmetry.space_group_name_H-M   'P 1'
#
loop_
_entity.id
_entity.type
_entity.pdbx_description
1 polymer ?
#
loop_
_entity_poly.entity_id
_entity_poly.type
_entity_poly.pdbx_seq_one_letter_code
_entity_poly.pdbx_strand_id
1 'polypeptide(L)'
;MQRVTLTHIGAISLGKLLAIWSFVLGLIMYIIYMVMMLVLSLLGIVSGDQNALAGGIIAFIISAVVGFIGLFVYAIAMFIFGALAATVYNIILGVGVGIDIDLKERTI
;
A
#
# COMPACT_ATOMS: atom_id res chain seq x y z
N MET A 1 -16.25 38.62 -10.87
CA MET A 1 -15.20 37.71 -11.38
C MET A 1 -15.11 36.52 -10.43
N GLN A 2 -15.73 35.40 -10.75
CA GLN A 2 -15.59 34.17 -9.96
C GLN A 2 -14.27 33.51 -10.36
N ARG A 3 -13.24 33.68 -9.53
CA ARG A 3 -12.06 32.82 -9.54
C ARG A 3 -12.23 31.83 -8.40
N VAL A 4 -12.80 30.67 -8.69
CA VAL A 4 -12.76 29.52 -7.79
C VAL A 4 -11.84 28.50 -8.43
N THR A 5 -10.57 28.54 -8.04
CA THR A 5 -9.62 27.44 -8.26
C THR A 5 -8.99 27.15 -6.92
N LEU A 6 -9.72 26.42 -6.09
CA LEU A 6 -9.19 25.75 -4.90
C LEU A 6 -8.96 24.29 -5.27
N THR A 7 -7.82 24.02 -5.91
CA THR A 7 -7.31 22.65 -6.03
C THR A 7 -6.59 22.33 -4.71
N HIS A 8 -7.35 22.07 -3.65
CA HIS A 8 -6.82 21.50 -2.42
C HIS A 8 -6.65 20.00 -2.61
N ILE A 9 -5.42 19.50 -2.42
CA ILE A 9 -5.21 18.06 -2.29
C ILE A 9 -5.40 17.75 -0.81
N GLY A 10 -6.60 17.28 -0.45
CA GLY A 10 -6.90 16.88 0.92
C GLY A 10 -5.86 15.85 1.42
N ALA A 11 -5.29 16.07 2.60
CA ALA A 11 -4.24 15.18 3.12
C ALA A 11 -4.73 13.73 3.26
N ILE A 12 -6.03 13.57 3.50
CA ILE A 12 -6.72 12.28 3.54
C ILE A 12 -6.80 11.64 2.14
N SER A 13 -7.00 12.41 1.07
CA SER A 13 -7.10 11.85 -0.29
C SER A 13 -5.76 11.33 -0.80
N LEU A 14 -4.67 12.06 -0.53
CA LEU A 14 -3.30 11.65 -0.84
C LEU A 14 -2.87 10.41 -0.03
N GLY A 15 -3.17 10.40 1.27
CA GLY A 15 -2.93 9.24 2.14
C GLY A 15 -3.68 7.99 1.66
N LYS A 16 -4.97 8.11 1.33
CA LYS A 16 -5.77 6.99 0.78
C LYS A 16 -5.18 6.48 -0.53
N LEU A 17 -4.79 7.39 -1.43
CA LEU A 17 -4.24 7.02 -2.73
C LEU A 17 -2.92 6.24 -2.57
N LEU A 18 -2.00 6.74 -1.73
CA LEU A 18 -0.74 6.05 -1.46
C LEU A 18 -0.96 4.70 -0.78
N ALA A 19 -1.88 4.59 0.17
CA ALA A 19 -2.21 3.32 0.82
C ALA A 19 -2.72 2.28 -0.17
N ILE A 20 -3.65 2.67 -1.05
CA ILE A 20 -4.23 1.79 -2.08
C ILE A 20 -3.14 1.32 -3.05
N TRP A 21 -2.34 2.25 -3.59
CA TRP A 21 -1.27 1.87 -4.52
C TRP A 21 -0.21 0.99 -3.89
N SER A 22 0.17 1.28 -2.65
CA SER A 22 1.13 0.47 -1.89
C SER A 22 0.60 -0.94 -1.65
N PHE A 23 -0.69 -1.07 -1.34
CA PHE A 23 -1.35 -2.37 -1.17
C PHE A 23 -1.41 -3.14 -2.49
N VAL A 24 -1.83 -2.50 -3.58
CA VAL A 24 -1.95 -3.15 -4.89
C VAL A 24 -0.59 -3.63 -5.40
N LEU A 25 0.44 -2.78 -5.36
CA LEU A 25 1.79 -3.16 -5.77
C LEU A 25 2.38 -4.22 -4.85
N GLY A 26 2.17 -4.09 -3.54
CA GLY A 26 2.58 -5.10 -2.56
C GLY A 26 1.94 -6.45 -2.83
N LEU A 27 0.65 -6.49 -3.17
CA LEU A 27 -0.10 -7.71 -3.47
C LEU A 27 0.44 -8.40 -4.72
N ILE A 28 0.72 -7.63 -5.78
CA ILE A 28 1.31 -8.16 -7.01
C ILE A 28 2.68 -8.79 -6.73
N MET A 29 3.57 -8.05 -6.06
CA MET A 29 4.90 -8.54 -5.71
C MET A 29 4.85 -9.78 -4.82
N TYR A 30 3.90 -9.80 -3.88
CA TYR A 30 3.69 -10.90 -2.97
C TYR A 30 3.23 -12.18 -3.69
N ILE A 31 2.29 -12.08 -4.62
CA ILE A 31 1.85 -13.21 -5.43
C ILE A 31 3.03 -13.78 -6.24
N ILE A 32 3.84 -12.91 -6.86
CA ILE A 32 5.04 -13.32 -7.61
C ILE A 32 6.01 -14.08 -6.70
N TYR A 33 6.28 -13.55 -5.50
CA TYR A 33 7.15 -14.19 -4.52
C TYR A 33 6.65 -15.59 -4.12
N MET A 34 5.35 -15.73 -3.86
CA MET A 34 4.75 -17.00 -3.46
C MET A 34 4.84 -18.06 -4.56
N VAL A 35 4.63 -17.66 -5.83
CA VAL A 35 4.80 -18.55 -6.99
C VAL A 35 6.27 -18.98 -7.13
N MET A 36 7.21 -18.04 -6.98
CA MET A 36 8.65 -18.35 -7.04
C MET A 36 9.09 -19.33 -5.96
N MET A 37 8.56 -19.19 -4.74
CA MET A 37 8.89 -20.08 -3.62
C MET A 37 8.42 -21.51 -3.87
N LEU A 38 7.23 -21.68 -4.45
CA LEU A 38 6.70 -22.97 -4.89
C LEU A 38 7.58 -23.61 -5.96
N VAL A 39 8.00 -22.84 -6.97
CA VAL A 39 8.89 -23.33 -8.05
C VAL A 39 10.22 -23.81 -7.47
N LEU A 40 10.85 -23.02 -6.59
CA LEU A 40 12.12 -23.40 -5.95
C LEU A 40 11.99 -24.67 -5.09
N SER A 41 10.88 -24.80 -4.36
CA SER A 41 10.61 -25.99 -3.56
C SER A 41 10.47 -27.24 -4.44
N LEU A 42 9.82 -27.11 -5.61
CA LEU A 42 9.72 -28.21 -6.58
C LEU A 42 11.08 -28.58 -7.19
N LEU A 43 11.93 -27.59 -7.49
CA LEU A 43 13.29 -27.84 -7.99
C LEU A 43 14.19 -28.54 -6.95
N GLY A 44 14.03 -28.21 -5.66
CA GLY A 44 14.75 -28.89 -4.57
C GLY A 44 14.48 -30.40 -4.51
N ILE A 45 13.24 -30.81 -4.80
CA ILE A 45 12.85 -32.23 -4.87
C ILE A 45 13.56 -32.92 -6.05
N VAL A 46 13.62 -32.25 -7.20
CA VAL A 46 14.29 -32.78 -8.41
C VAL A 46 15.79 -32.97 -8.15
N SER A 47 16.40 -32.16 -7.28
CA SER A 47 17.81 -32.30 -6.88
C SER A 47 18.08 -33.40 -5.85
N GLY A 48 17.06 -34.17 -5.42
CA GLY A 48 17.22 -35.32 -4.52
C GLY A 48 17.13 -35.00 -3.02
N ASP A 49 16.77 -33.77 -2.65
CA ASP A 49 16.51 -33.42 -1.25
C ASP A 49 15.10 -33.86 -0.84
N GLN A 50 15.03 -34.90 -0.01
CA GLN A 50 13.77 -35.47 0.47
C GLN A 50 13.01 -34.53 1.42
N ASN A 51 13.68 -33.56 2.02
CA ASN A 51 13.06 -32.59 2.94
C ASN A 51 12.63 -31.30 2.23
N ALA A 52 12.98 -31.12 0.96
CA ALA A 52 12.70 -29.89 0.21
C ALA A 52 11.20 -29.59 0.10
N LEU A 53 10.35 -30.61 -0.10
CA LEU A 53 8.90 -30.41 -0.18
C LEU A 53 8.32 -30.00 1.17
N ALA A 54 8.68 -30.71 2.24
CA ALA A 54 8.17 -30.44 3.58
C ALA A 54 8.63 -29.07 4.10
N GLY A 55 9.93 -28.75 3.93
CA GLY A 55 10.48 -27.44 4.28
C GLY A 55 9.88 -26.31 3.44
N GLY A 56 9.68 -26.55 2.14
CA GLY A 56 9.05 -25.61 1.22
C GLY A 56 7.59 -25.30 1.57
N ILE A 57 6.79 -26.31 1.91
CA ILE A 57 5.38 -26.12 2.33
C ILE A 57 5.30 -25.35 3.65
N ILE A 58 6.15 -25.68 4.63
CA ILE A 58 6.17 -24.96 5.92
C ILE A 58 6.56 -23.49 5.71
N ALA A 59 7.62 -23.25 4.94
CA ALA A 59 8.06 -21.90 4.61
C ALA A 59 6.99 -21.12 3.82
N PHE A 60 6.29 -21.79 2.90
CA PHE A 60 5.17 -21.21 2.16
C PHE A 60 4.04 -20.78 3.09
N ILE A 61 3.60 -21.63 4.03
CA ILE A 61 2.51 -21.31 4.96
C ILE A 61 2.91 -20.16 5.89
N ILE A 62 4.14 -20.16 6.41
CA ILE A 62 4.63 -19.08 7.28
C ILE A 62 4.68 -17.76 6.50
N SER A 63 5.28 -17.75 5.31
CA SER A 63 5.32 -16.59 4.43
C SER A 63 3.93 -16.15 3.94
N ALA A 64 2.99 -17.09 3.80
CA ALA A 64 1.58 -16.85 3.50
C ALA A 64 0.94 -15.95 4.57
N VAL A 65 1.09 -16.35 5.82
CA VAL A 65 0.47 -15.65 6.95
C VAL A 65 1.18 -14.34 7.25
N VAL A 66 2.52 -14.36 7.37
CA VAL A 66 3.31 -13.18 7.73
C VAL A 66 3.27 -12.14 6.63
N GLY A 67 3.39 -12.55 5.37
CA GLY A 67 3.36 -11.65 4.23
C GLY A 67 2.02 -10.97 4.05
N PHE A 68 0.91 -11.70 4.22
CA PHE A 68 -0.43 -11.11 4.18
C PHE A 68 -0.62 -10.06 5.27
N ILE A 69 -0.25 -10.36 6.52
CA ILE A 69 -0.32 -9.38 7.63
C ILE A 69 0.57 -8.17 7.34
N GLY A 70 1.80 -8.40 6.87
CA GLY A 70 2.76 -7.35 6.53
C GLY A 70 2.23 -6.40 5.45
N LEU A 71 1.44 -6.91 4.50
CA LEU A 71 0.80 -6.13 3.44
C LEU A 71 -0.17 -5.08 3.99
N PHE A 72 -0.99 -5.45 4.98
CA PHE A 72 -1.89 -4.50 5.65
C PHE A 72 -1.13 -3.51 6.52
N VAL A 73 -0.13 -3.98 7.27
CA VAL A 73 0.72 -3.10 8.10
C VAL A 73 1.42 -2.06 7.23
N TYR A 74 1.96 -2.47 6.07
CA TYR A 74 2.62 -1.57 5.14
C TYR A 74 1.64 -0.57 4.51
N ALA A 75 0.44 -1.02 4.12
CA ALA A 75 -0.60 -0.12 3.59
C ALA A 75 -1.03 0.94 4.63
N ILE A 76 -1.18 0.56 5.90
CA ILE A 76 -1.48 1.48 7.00
C ILE A 76 -0.31 2.46 7.23
N ALA A 77 0.93 1.98 7.20
CA ALA A 77 2.09 2.85 7.33
C ALA A 77 2.13 3.89 6.21
N MET A 78 1.94 3.47 4.96
CA MET A 78 1.92 4.34 3.79
C MET A 78 0.74 5.32 3.78
N PHE A 79 -0.41 4.94 4.35
CA PHE A 79 -1.51 5.86 4.62
C PHE A 79 -1.08 7.01 5.54
N ILE A 80 -0.43 6.67 6.66
CA ILE A 80 0.03 7.65 7.65
C ILE A 80 1.11 8.55 7.05
N PHE A 81 2.12 7.97 6.38
CA PHE A 81 3.16 8.74 5.71
C PHE A 81 2.58 9.65 4.61
N GLY A 82 1.61 9.17 3.85
CA GLY A 82 0.94 9.98 2.82
C GLY A 82 0.14 11.15 3.41
N ALA A 83 -0.56 10.94 4.52
CA ALA A 83 -1.28 11.99 5.23
C ALA A 83 -0.32 13.04 5.84
N LEU A 84 0.79 12.59 6.42
CA LEU A 84 1.85 13.47 6.93
C LEU A 84 2.49 14.29 5.80
N ALA A 85 2.87 13.65 4.69
CA ALA A 85 3.48 14.31 3.55
C ALA A 85 2.57 15.40 2.96
N ALA A 86 1.28 15.11 2.82
CA ALA A 86 0.31 16.09 2.35
C ALA A 86 0.10 17.25 3.35
N THR A 87 0.14 16.97 4.65
CA THR A 87 0.07 18.01 5.70
C THR A 87 1.29 18.94 5.63
N VAL A 88 2.50 18.39 5.50
CA VAL A 88 3.74 19.16 5.33
C VAL A 88 3.70 20.00 4.05
N TYR A 89 3.24 19.41 2.95
CA TYR A 89 3.11 20.12 1.67
C TYR A 89 2.16 21.32 1.76
N ASN A 90 1.02 21.15 2.43
CA ASN A 90 0.05 22.23 2.66
C ASN A 90 0.61 23.34 3.56
N ILE A 91 1.38 23.00 4.60
CA ILE A 91 2.09 23.99 5.44
C ILE A 91 3.11 24.79 4.63
N ILE A 92 3.93 24.13 3.80
CA ILE A 92 4.97 24.78 2.99
C ILE A 92 4.36 25.74 1.96
N LEU A 93 3.23 25.38 1.35
CA LEU A 93 2.56 26.22 0.36
C LEU A 93 1.70 27.34 0.97
N GLY A 94 1.65 27.47 2.30
CA GLY A 94 0.85 28.48 2.97
C GLY A 94 -0.66 28.30 2.78
N VAL A 95 -1.09 27.11 2.37
CA VAL A 95 -2.50 26.76 2.19
C VAL A 95 -2.99 26.22 3.52
N GLY A 96 -3.86 26.99 4.19
CA GLY A 96 -4.41 26.63 5.50
C GLY A 96 -4.84 25.16 5.55
N VAL A 97 -4.33 24.47 6.58
CA VAL A 97 -4.51 23.05 6.90
C VAL A 97 -5.81 22.48 6.32
N GLY A 98 -5.67 21.62 5.30
CA GLY A 98 -6.76 21.03 4.52
C GLY A 98 -7.69 20.13 5.32
N ILE A 99 -8.58 20.75 6.09
CA ILE A 99 -9.88 20.18 6.43
C ILE A 99 -10.74 20.44 5.20
N ASP A 100 -11.13 19.38 4.50
CA ASP A 100 -12.08 19.43 3.39
C ASP A 100 -13.36 20.14 3.84
N ILE A 101 -13.50 21.44 3.52
CA ILE A 101 -14.77 22.14 3.61
C ILE A 101 -15.31 22.19 2.19
N ASP A 102 -16.09 21.18 1.86
CA ASP A 102 -16.82 21.05 0.61
C ASP A 102 -17.95 22.10 0.59
N LEU A 103 -17.61 23.34 0.22
CA LEU A 103 -18.58 24.42 0.03
C LEU A 103 -19.31 24.18 -1.29
N LYS A 104 -20.39 23.40 -1.21
CA LYS A 104 -21.42 23.36 -2.25
C LYS A 104 -22.07 24.74 -2.34
N GLU A 105 -21.60 25.57 -3.26
CA GLU A 105 -22.38 26.72 -3.74
C GLU A 105 -23.67 26.18 -4.37
N ARG A 106 -24.77 26.18 -3.60
CA ARG A 106 -26.11 26.16 -4.18
C ARG A 106 -26.34 27.54 -4.79
N THR A 107 -26.28 27.60 -6.12
CA THR A 107 -26.79 28.74 -6.88
C THR A 107 -28.32 28.77 -6.73
N ILE A 108 -28.83 30.00 -6.59
CA ILE A 108 -30.20 30.41 -6.28
C ILE A 108 -31.22 29.80 -7.25
#